data_AF-A0AAI9UZC3-F1
#
_entry.id   AF-A0AAI9UZC3-F1
#
_cell.length_a   1.000
_cell.length_b   1.000
_cell.length_c   1.000
_cell.angle_alpha   90.00
_cell.angle_beta   90.00
_cell.angle_gamma   90.00
#
_symmetry.space_group_name_H-M   'P 1'
#
loop_
_entity.id
_entity.type
_entity.pdbx_description
1 polymer ?
#
loop_
_entity_poly.entity_id
_entity_poly.type
_entity_poly.pdbx_seq_one_letter_code
_entity_poly.pdbx_strand_id
1 'polypeptide(L)'
;MVAPDAPPVRVIETKPCVKVFLSKTGKTILDFGQNLVGEPLLNWSLKFTFHGFRYVQVDGWPGSGPSEDDIQALVIHTDMRRRGFFECSNPYVNQLHKNVVWSMRGNFLSIPTDCPQRDERLGWTGDLQVFCPTATFLYDTLGILGNWLEDVAAEQLEEGKGGIPPLDDVTVLAPDALYQYSSDKGLLERQFVSMQTWLDEGVDRACDGLWNPDKWQLADWLDPSAPPDDPGNGRTDSILIANT
;
A
#
# COMPACT_ATOMS: atom_id res chain seq x y z
N MET A 1 24.71 7.97 -2.58
CA MET A 1 23.60 7.01 -2.71
C MET A 1 24.10 5.70 -2.12
N VAL A 2 23.81 5.46 -0.84
CA VAL A 2 24.05 4.15 -0.21
C VAL A 2 22.98 3.22 -0.79
N ALA A 3 23.33 1.98 -1.15
CA ALA A 3 22.33 1.02 -1.60
C ALA A 3 21.28 0.85 -0.50
N PRO A 4 19.98 0.83 -0.82
CA PRO A 4 18.95 0.76 0.21
C PRO A 4 19.11 -0.53 1.02
N ASP A 5 19.01 -0.41 2.36
CA ASP A 5 18.91 -1.55 3.29
C ASP A 5 17.53 -2.25 3.19
N ALA A 6 16.66 -1.78 2.31
CA ALA A 6 15.36 -2.40 2.06
C ALA A 6 15.52 -3.75 1.33
N PRO A 7 14.79 -4.80 1.76
CA PRO A 7 14.75 -6.06 1.02
C PRO A 7 14.37 -5.83 -0.45
N PRO A 8 14.95 -6.55 -1.41
CA PRO A 8 14.61 -6.37 -2.81
C PRO A 8 13.20 -6.88 -3.10
N VAL A 9 12.55 -6.26 -4.10
CA VAL A 9 11.37 -6.83 -4.76
C VAL A 9 11.80 -8.07 -5.54
N ARG A 10 11.10 -9.19 -5.33
CA ARG A 10 11.36 -10.45 -6.03
C ARG A 10 10.10 -11.29 -6.17
N VAL A 11 10.18 -12.38 -6.94
CA VAL A 11 9.17 -13.43 -6.94
C VAL A 11 9.23 -14.16 -5.60
N ILE A 12 8.12 -14.16 -4.87
CA ILE A 12 8.00 -14.71 -3.52
C ILE A 12 7.41 -16.12 -3.56
N GLU A 13 6.39 -16.32 -4.40
CA GLU A 13 5.79 -17.62 -4.62
C GLU A 13 5.15 -17.70 -6.01
N THR A 14 4.87 -18.93 -6.46
CA THR A 14 4.13 -19.18 -7.69
C THR A 14 2.76 -19.77 -7.33
N LYS A 15 1.70 -19.27 -7.97
CA LYS A 15 0.33 -19.76 -7.83
C LYS A 15 -0.15 -20.43 -9.12
N PRO A 16 -0.67 -21.65 -9.05
CA PRO A 16 -1.27 -22.29 -10.22
C PRO A 16 -2.58 -21.59 -10.60
N CYS A 17 -2.96 -21.70 -11.87
CA CYS A 17 -4.33 -21.43 -12.28
C CYS A 17 -5.26 -22.43 -11.55
N VAL A 18 -6.34 -21.93 -10.96
CA VAL A 18 -7.30 -22.76 -10.22
C VAL A 18 -8.42 -23.25 -11.12
N LYS A 19 -8.74 -22.48 -12.17
CA LYS A 19 -9.84 -22.79 -13.07
C LYS A 19 -9.70 -22.06 -14.41
N VAL A 20 -9.94 -22.80 -15.50
CA VAL A 20 -10.17 -22.21 -16.83
C VAL A 20 -11.65 -22.27 -17.19
N PHE A 21 -12.23 -21.17 -17.66
CA PHE A 21 -13.63 -21.13 -18.10
C PHE A 21 -13.87 -20.09 -19.21
N LEU A 22 -15.02 -20.22 -19.89
CA LEU A 22 -15.47 -19.24 -20.88
C LEU A 22 -16.33 -18.16 -20.22
N SER A 23 -16.03 -16.90 -20.52
CA SER A 23 -16.86 -15.75 -20.15
C SER A 23 -18.22 -15.82 -20.86
N LYS A 24 -19.16 -14.96 -20.45
CA LYS A 24 -20.46 -14.82 -21.13
C LYS A 24 -20.34 -14.44 -22.61
N THR A 25 -19.23 -13.83 -23.01
CA THR A 25 -18.93 -13.43 -24.39
C THR A 25 -18.04 -14.46 -25.12
N GLY A 26 -17.81 -15.64 -24.53
CA GLY A 26 -17.02 -16.71 -25.12
C GLY A 26 -15.50 -16.51 -25.04
N LYS A 27 -15.02 -15.61 -24.16
CA LYS A 27 -13.59 -15.37 -23.94
C LYS A 27 -13.02 -16.36 -22.93
N THR A 28 -11.81 -16.87 -23.17
CA THR A 28 -11.14 -17.76 -22.21
C THR A 28 -10.59 -16.97 -21.04
N ILE A 29 -11.00 -17.34 -19.83
CA ILE A 29 -10.61 -16.72 -18.56
C ILE A 29 -9.92 -17.75 -17.69
N LEU A 30 -8.77 -17.38 -17.14
CA LEU A 30 -8.06 -18.10 -16.09
C LEU A 30 -8.38 -17.43 -14.74
N ASP A 31 -8.81 -18.19 -13.74
CA ASP A 31 -9.01 -17.74 -12.36
C ASP A 31 -7.91 -18.30 -11.46
N PHE A 32 -7.20 -17.41 -10.76
CA PHE A 32 -6.16 -17.76 -9.79
C PHE A 32 -6.70 -17.90 -8.35
N GLY A 33 -8.02 -17.77 -8.16
CA GLY A 33 -8.72 -17.97 -6.90
C GLY A 33 -8.55 -16.85 -5.86
N GLN A 34 -7.56 -15.98 -6.03
CA GLN A 34 -7.24 -14.89 -5.13
C GLN A 34 -6.64 -13.70 -5.87
N ASN A 35 -6.87 -12.49 -5.37
CA ASN A 35 -6.19 -11.29 -5.84
C ASN A 35 -4.71 -11.34 -5.44
N LEU A 36 -3.83 -11.18 -6.41
CA LEU A 36 -2.38 -11.18 -6.24
C LEU A 36 -1.74 -10.12 -7.13
N VAL A 37 -0.46 -9.86 -6.89
CA VAL A 37 0.35 -8.96 -7.71
C VAL A 37 1.50 -9.71 -8.33
N GLY A 38 1.65 -9.54 -9.64
CA GLY A 38 2.81 -9.98 -10.40
C GLY A 38 2.44 -10.30 -11.84
N GLU A 39 2.75 -11.50 -12.32
CA GLU A 39 2.73 -11.78 -13.76
C GLU A 39 2.42 -13.24 -14.12
N PRO A 40 1.76 -13.50 -15.27
CA PRO A 40 1.58 -14.86 -15.78
C PRO A 40 2.88 -15.43 -16.39
N LEU A 41 3.26 -16.65 -16.02
CA LEU A 41 4.42 -17.40 -16.51
C LEU A 41 4.00 -18.42 -17.56
N LEU A 42 4.62 -18.37 -18.75
CA LEU A 42 4.59 -19.41 -19.78
C LEU A 42 5.98 -19.52 -20.43
N ASN A 43 6.86 -20.39 -19.93
CA ASN A 43 8.25 -20.58 -20.42
C ASN A 43 9.10 -19.28 -20.58
N TRP A 44 8.58 -18.15 -20.10
CA TRP A 44 9.05 -16.78 -20.17
C TRP A 44 8.26 -15.96 -19.14
N SER A 45 8.90 -14.94 -18.57
CA SER A 45 8.31 -13.94 -17.65
C SER A 45 8.66 -12.53 -18.13
N LEU A 46 7.74 -11.60 -17.92
CA LEU A 46 7.98 -10.16 -18.01
C LEU A 46 9.02 -9.76 -16.95
N LYS A 47 9.74 -8.66 -17.21
CA LYS A 47 10.80 -8.19 -16.29
C LYS A 47 10.60 -6.78 -15.77
N PHE A 48 9.81 -5.98 -16.47
CA PHE A 48 9.69 -4.53 -16.23
C PHE A 48 8.24 -4.08 -16.12
N THR A 49 7.33 -4.98 -15.75
CA THR A 49 5.93 -4.65 -15.46
C THR A 49 5.37 -5.63 -14.42
N PHE A 50 4.30 -5.20 -13.76
CA PHE A 50 3.49 -6.03 -12.87
C PHE A 50 2.03 -5.60 -12.95
N HIS A 51 1.15 -6.52 -12.56
CA HIS A 51 -0.30 -6.32 -12.55
C HIS A 51 -0.88 -6.82 -11.23
N GLY A 52 -1.84 -6.08 -10.67
CA GLY A 52 -2.77 -6.61 -9.67
C GLY A 52 -3.96 -7.29 -10.33
N PHE A 53 -4.13 -8.60 -10.12
CA PHE A 53 -5.20 -9.37 -10.78
C PHE A 53 -5.61 -10.61 -9.98
N ARG A 54 -6.78 -11.14 -10.35
CA ARG A 54 -7.22 -12.51 -10.05
C ARG A 54 -7.59 -13.28 -11.31
N TYR A 55 -8.09 -12.58 -12.33
CA TYR A 55 -8.53 -13.17 -13.58
C TYR A 55 -7.64 -12.69 -14.72
N VAL A 56 -7.30 -13.60 -15.63
CA VAL A 56 -6.57 -13.29 -16.87
C VAL A 56 -7.39 -13.74 -18.05
N GLN A 57 -7.70 -12.83 -18.97
CA GLN A 57 -8.26 -13.18 -20.26
C GLN A 57 -7.13 -13.51 -21.24
N VAL A 58 -7.26 -14.62 -21.96
CA VAL A 58 -6.30 -15.03 -22.98
C VAL A 58 -7.01 -15.11 -24.33
N ASP A 59 -6.53 -14.33 -25.27
CA ASP A 59 -6.96 -14.32 -26.66
C ASP A 59 -5.84 -14.86 -27.57
N GLY A 60 -6.19 -15.44 -28.71
CA GLY A 60 -5.21 -15.88 -29.72
C GLY A 60 -4.40 -17.12 -29.34
N TRP A 61 -4.82 -17.88 -28.32
CA TRP A 61 -4.14 -19.12 -27.94
C TRP A 61 -4.27 -20.18 -29.03
N PRO A 62 -3.18 -20.90 -29.39
CA PRO A 62 -3.22 -21.93 -30.42
C PRO A 62 -3.99 -23.18 -29.98
N GLY A 63 -4.69 -23.85 -30.92
CA GLY A 63 -5.37 -25.11 -30.63
C GLY A 63 -6.62 -24.94 -29.76
N SER A 64 -6.76 -25.77 -28.72
CA SER A 64 -7.97 -25.86 -27.89
C SER A 64 -8.08 -24.82 -26.76
N GLY A 65 -7.12 -23.89 -26.66
CA GLY A 65 -7.01 -22.96 -25.53
C GLY A 65 -6.04 -23.46 -24.44
N PRO A 66 -5.69 -22.59 -23.48
CA PRO A 66 -4.81 -22.92 -22.37
C PRO A 66 -5.49 -23.86 -21.38
N SER A 67 -4.70 -24.74 -20.77
CA SER A 67 -5.01 -25.53 -19.59
C SER A 67 -4.55 -24.83 -18.32
N GLU A 68 -4.88 -25.40 -17.16
CA GLU A 68 -4.50 -24.87 -15.84
C GLU A 68 -2.98 -24.91 -15.60
N ASP A 69 -2.26 -25.79 -16.30
CA ASP A 69 -0.82 -25.97 -16.17
C ASP A 69 0.00 -25.05 -17.10
N ASP A 70 -0.64 -24.42 -18.08
CA ASP A 70 0.04 -23.60 -19.09
C ASP A 70 0.45 -22.23 -18.55
N ILE A 71 -0.29 -21.67 -17.59
CA ILE A 71 -0.04 -20.34 -17.05
C ILE A 71 -0.08 -20.35 -15.52
N GLN A 72 0.97 -19.83 -14.90
CA GLN A 72 1.07 -19.65 -13.46
C GLN A 72 1.21 -18.18 -13.09
N ALA A 73 0.69 -17.74 -11.95
CA ALA A 73 0.91 -16.39 -11.45
C ALA A 73 2.16 -16.35 -10.57
N LEU A 74 3.11 -15.48 -10.91
CA LEU A 74 4.24 -15.15 -10.04
C LEU A 74 3.78 -14.07 -9.07
N VAL A 75 3.84 -14.33 -7.77
CA VAL A 75 3.52 -13.34 -6.75
C VAL A 75 4.79 -12.54 -6.44
N ILE A 76 4.74 -11.23 -6.64
CA ILE A 76 5.89 -10.34 -6.55
C ILE A 76 5.61 -9.26 -5.51
N HIS A 77 6.51 -9.11 -4.55
CA HIS A 77 6.55 -7.99 -3.61
C HIS A 77 7.93 -7.85 -2.97
N THR A 78 8.13 -6.78 -2.19
CA THR A 78 9.31 -6.62 -1.34
C THR A 78 9.44 -7.83 -0.42
N ASP A 79 10.62 -8.48 -0.40
CA ASP A 79 10.85 -9.71 0.38
C ASP A 79 10.97 -9.47 1.88
N MET A 80 9.85 -9.08 2.49
CA MET A 80 9.73 -8.87 3.92
C MET A 80 9.55 -10.19 4.64
N ARG A 81 10.18 -10.33 5.81
CA ARG A 81 9.97 -11.49 6.69
C ARG A 81 8.58 -11.43 7.32
N ARG A 82 7.75 -12.45 7.10
CA ARG A 82 6.44 -12.58 7.78
C ARG A 82 6.64 -12.81 9.28
N ARG A 83 5.91 -12.08 10.13
CA ARG A 83 6.04 -12.19 11.61
C ARG A 83 4.71 -12.34 12.33
N GLY A 84 3.69 -11.56 11.97
CA GLY A 84 2.38 -11.62 12.60
C GLY A 84 1.53 -12.77 12.05
N PHE A 85 0.84 -13.50 12.92
CA PHE A 85 -0.12 -14.52 12.53
C PHE A 85 -1.34 -14.40 13.45
N PHE A 86 -2.52 -14.70 12.90
CA PHE A 86 -3.77 -14.65 13.63
C PHE A 86 -4.69 -15.77 13.14
N GLU A 87 -5.37 -16.41 14.10
CA GLU A 87 -6.44 -17.36 13.87
C GLU A 87 -7.41 -17.32 15.06
N CYS A 88 -8.70 -17.49 14.79
CA CYS A 88 -9.73 -17.62 15.80
C CYS A 88 -10.80 -18.63 15.37
N SER A 89 -11.80 -18.85 16.23
CA SER A 89 -12.91 -19.77 15.94
C SER A 89 -13.88 -19.26 14.86
N ASN A 90 -13.87 -17.96 14.55
CA ASN A 90 -14.75 -17.39 13.55
C ASN A 90 -14.09 -17.43 12.14
N PRO A 91 -14.61 -18.22 11.19
CA PRO A 91 -14.01 -18.37 9.87
C PRO A 91 -14.01 -17.06 9.06
N TYR A 92 -14.98 -16.16 9.28
CA TYR A 92 -15.04 -14.88 8.56
C TYR A 92 -13.95 -13.91 9.01
N VAL A 93 -13.63 -13.90 10.32
CA VAL A 93 -12.52 -13.08 10.83
C VAL A 93 -11.19 -13.61 10.35
N ASN A 94 -11.03 -14.94 10.28
CA ASN A 94 -9.85 -15.56 9.67
C ASN A 94 -9.71 -15.19 8.19
N GLN A 95 -10.83 -15.12 7.46
CA GLN A 95 -10.83 -14.69 6.06
C GLN A 95 -10.47 -13.21 5.92
N LEU A 96 -10.99 -12.35 6.80
CA LEU A 96 -10.62 -10.93 6.83
C LEU A 96 -9.11 -10.76 7.04
N HIS A 97 -8.53 -11.42 8.04
CA HIS A 97 -7.09 -11.37 8.26
C HIS A 97 -6.29 -11.86 7.04
N LYS A 98 -6.71 -12.99 6.42
CA LYS A 98 -6.08 -13.46 5.17
C LYS A 98 -6.16 -12.42 4.05
N ASN A 99 -7.29 -11.74 3.89
CA ASN A 99 -7.45 -10.69 2.90
C ASN A 99 -6.50 -9.52 3.16
N VAL A 100 -6.40 -9.05 4.42
CA VAL A 100 -5.47 -7.97 4.81
C VAL A 100 -4.03 -8.34 4.47
N VAL A 101 -3.61 -9.58 4.76
CA VAL A 101 -2.27 -10.07 4.41
C VAL A 101 -2.02 -10.01 2.91
N TRP A 102 -2.98 -10.46 2.09
CA TRP A 102 -2.85 -10.42 0.64
C TRP A 102 -2.85 -8.99 0.07
N SER A 103 -3.67 -8.09 0.62
CA SER A 103 -3.66 -6.67 0.26
C SER A 103 -2.30 -6.03 0.58
N MET A 104 -1.75 -6.28 1.76
CA MET A 104 -0.42 -5.79 2.13
C MET A 104 0.65 -6.30 1.17
N ARG A 105 0.64 -7.60 0.85
CA ARG A 105 1.57 -8.18 -0.12
C ARG A 105 1.43 -7.53 -1.49
N GLY A 106 0.21 -7.20 -1.91
CA GLY A 106 -0.04 -6.52 -3.17
C GLY A 106 0.39 -5.05 -3.20
N ASN A 107 0.56 -4.39 -2.05
CA ASN A 107 0.85 -2.96 -1.97
C ASN A 107 2.26 -2.62 -1.48
N PHE A 108 3.07 -3.61 -1.11
CA PHE A 108 4.45 -3.39 -0.67
C PHE A 108 5.43 -3.82 -1.76
N LEU A 109 5.54 -2.99 -2.81
CA LEU A 109 6.40 -3.20 -3.97
C LEU A 109 7.38 -2.03 -4.07
N SER A 110 8.54 -2.15 -3.43
CA SER A 110 9.54 -1.08 -3.22
C SER A 110 9.07 0.08 -2.34
N ILE A 111 7.85 0.57 -2.54
CA ILE A 111 7.16 1.58 -1.74
C ILE A 111 5.79 1.04 -1.29
N PRO A 112 5.16 1.61 -0.26
CA PRO A 112 3.80 1.26 0.16
C PRO A 112 2.76 1.97 -0.71
N THR A 113 2.21 1.28 -1.70
CA THR A 113 1.27 1.84 -2.66
C THR A 113 -0.18 1.83 -2.18
N ASP A 114 -1.02 2.72 -2.71
CA ASP A 114 -2.48 2.69 -2.53
C ASP A 114 -3.11 1.44 -3.17
N CYS A 115 -2.73 1.16 -4.41
CA CYS A 115 -3.23 0.02 -5.16
C CYS A 115 -2.23 -0.50 -6.20
N PRO A 116 -2.32 -1.78 -6.60
CA PRO A 116 -1.38 -2.34 -7.58
C PRO A 116 -1.86 -2.39 -9.03
N GLN A 117 -3.14 -2.13 -9.31
CA GLN A 117 -3.75 -2.45 -10.60
C GLN A 117 -3.89 -1.26 -11.55
N ARG A 118 -4.38 -0.10 -11.08
CA ARG A 118 -4.65 1.05 -11.95
C ARG A 118 -3.40 1.88 -12.18
N ASP A 119 -3.51 2.94 -12.97
CA ASP A 119 -2.48 3.92 -13.32
C ASP A 119 -2.22 4.92 -12.18
N GLU A 120 -2.02 4.40 -10.97
CA GLU A 120 -1.72 5.19 -9.79
C GLU A 120 -0.51 4.59 -9.08
N ARG A 121 -0.69 3.60 -8.19
CA ARG A 121 0.42 2.85 -7.57
C ARG A 121 1.39 3.78 -6.86
N LEU A 122 0.86 4.83 -6.24
CA LEU A 122 1.63 5.89 -5.62
C LEU A 122 1.76 5.63 -4.13
N GLY A 123 2.85 6.14 -3.54
CA GLY A 123 3.11 6.09 -2.11
C GLY A 123 2.24 7.06 -1.32
N TRP A 124 0.93 6.84 -1.32
CA TRP A 124 -0.02 7.70 -0.60
C TRP A 124 0.23 7.65 0.91
N THR A 125 0.60 8.79 1.46
CA THR A 125 1.02 8.94 2.86
C THR A 125 -0.14 8.70 3.84
N GLY A 126 -1.35 9.13 3.50
CA GLY A 126 -2.57 8.90 4.29
C GLY A 126 -2.97 7.42 4.38
N ASP A 127 -2.80 6.65 3.32
CA ASP A 127 -3.05 5.20 3.34
C ASP A 127 -2.08 4.50 4.30
N LEU A 128 -0.79 4.84 4.20
CA LEU A 128 0.22 4.22 5.05
C LEU A 128 0.06 4.66 6.52
N GLN A 129 -0.21 5.92 6.84
CA GLN A 129 -0.26 6.36 8.25
C GLN A 129 -1.29 5.55 9.05
N VAL A 130 -2.44 5.23 8.44
CA VAL A 130 -3.48 4.42 9.07
C VAL A 130 -3.08 2.94 9.11
N PHE A 131 -2.42 2.44 8.07
CA PHE A 131 -2.09 1.01 7.96
C PHE A 131 -0.77 0.60 8.64
N CYS A 132 0.14 1.54 8.92
CA CYS A 132 1.50 1.27 9.40
C CYS A 132 1.56 0.38 10.66
N PRO A 133 0.73 0.59 11.71
CA PRO A 133 0.72 -0.30 12.87
C PRO A 133 0.32 -1.74 12.52
N THR A 134 -0.59 -1.92 11.57
CA THR A 134 -0.97 -3.26 11.08
C THR A 134 0.17 -3.86 10.25
N ALA A 135 0.77 -3.08 9.36
CA ALA A 135 1.88 -3.51 8.53
C ALA A 135 3.07 -4.05 9.36
N THR A 136 3.48 -3.31 10.39
CA THR A 136 4.58 -3.67 11.31
C THR A 136 4.26 -4.90 12.15
N PHE A 137 3.00 -5.12 12.54
CA PHE A 137 2.60 -6.38 13.17
C PHE A 137 2.75 -7.56 12.22
N LEU A 138 2.28 -7.40 10.97
CA LEU A 138 2.16 -8.47 9.98
C LEU A 138 3.52 -8.92 9.42
N TYR A 139 4.41 -7.98 9.10
CA TYR A 139 5.71 -8.23 8.46
C TYR A 139 6.81 -7.38 9.08
N ASP A 140 8.05 -7.79 8.85
CA ASP A 140 9.20 -6.95 9.15
C ASP A 140 9.36 -5.83 8.12
N THR A 141 8.89 -4.64 8.47
CA THR A 141 8.79 -3.48 7.59
C THR A 141 9.89 -2.44 7.78
N LEU A 142 10.81 -2.62 8.74
CA LEU A 142 11.81 -1.60 9.09
C LEU A 142 12.67 -1.18 7.90
N GLY A 143 13.12 -2.13 7.07
CA GLY A 143 13.94 -1.82 5.91
C GLY A 143 13.20 -0.99 4.86
N ILE A 144 12.01 -1.46 4.43
CA ILE A 144 11.23 -0.79 3.38
C ILE A 144 10.68 0.56 3.85
N LEU A 145 10.05 0.61 5.03
CA LEU A 145 9.44 1.85 5.52
C LEU A 145 10.47 2.83 6.06
N GLY A 146 11.58 2.36 6.62
CA GLY A 146 12.71 3.22 6.98
C GLY A 146 13.28 3.95 5.76
N ASN A 147 13.49 3.23 4.65
CA ASN A 147 13.94 3.83 3.39
C ASN A 147 12.89 4.80 2.81
N TRP A 148 11.63 4.37 2.76
CA TRP A 148 10.54 5.22 2.24
C TRP A 148 10.37 6.52 3.06
N LEU A 149 10.57 6.48 4.38
CA LEU A 149 10.54 7.68 5.21
C LEU A 149 11.73 8.62 4.96
N GLU A 150 12.89 8.10 4.54
CA GLU A 150 13.98 8.97 4.06
C GLU A 150 13.58 9.70 2.77
N ASP A 151 12.86 9.05 1.86
CA ASP A 151 12.33 9.68 0.65
C ASP A 151 11.28 10.74 0.99
N VAL A 152 10.35 10.42 1.91
CA VAL A 152 9.34 11.38 2.40
C VAL A 152 9.98 12.61 3.03
N ALA A 153 10.95 12.40 3.93
CA ALA A 153 11.68 13.49 4.56
C ALA A 153 12.46 14.33 3.54
N ALA A 154 13.08 13.70 2.54
CA ALA A 154 13.81 14.41 1.50
C ALA A 154 12.90 15.30 0.64
N GLU A 155 11.73 14.80 0.22
CA GLU A 155 10.74 15.58 -0.55
C GLU A 155 10.10 16.68 0.30
N GLN A 156 9.81 16.41 1.58
CA GLN A 156 9.26 17.40 2.51
C GLN A 156 10.23 18.56 2.74
N LEU A 157 11.52 18.26 2.92
CA LEU A 157 12.55 19.26 3.26
C LEU A 157 13.20 19.91 2.04
N GLU A 158 12.75 19.60 0.83
CA GLU A 158 13.31 20.19 -0.39
C GLU A 158 12.92 21.68 -0.52
N GLU A 159 13.94 22.55 -0.47
CA GLU A 159 13.76 23.99 -0.61
C GLU A 159 13.07 24.37 -1.93
N GLY A 160 12.10 25.29 -1.85
CA GLY A 160 11.46 25.88 -3.04
C GLY A 160 10.32 25.08 -3.67
N LYS A 161 10.03 23.86 -3.19
CA LYS A 161 8.85 23.10 -3.61
C LYS A 161 7.60 23.35 -2.77
N GLY A 162 7.70 24.22 -1.75
CA GLY A 162 6.63 24.44 -0.79
C GLY A 162 6.30 23.15 -0.03
N GLY A 163 7.37 22.39 0.28
CA GLY A 163 7.33 21.02 0.76
C GLY A 163 6.22 20.80 1.76
N ILE A 164 5.51 19.67 1.58
CA ILE A 164 4.42 19.07 2.38
C ILE A 164 3.41 18.43 1.39
N PRO A 165 3.53 17.13 1.09
CA PRO A 165 2.51 16.41 0.34
C PRO A 165 1.25 16.27 1.23
N PRO A 166 0.04 16.64 0.78
CA PRO A 166 -1.15 17.04 1.56
C PRO A 166 -1.77 16.09 2.64
N LEU A 167 -1.04 15.11 3.16
CA LEU A 167 -1.45 14.07 4.09
C LEU A 167 -0.25 13.70 5.00
N ASP A 168 0.07 14.56 5.96
CA ASP A 168 1.45 14.65 6.49
C ASP A 168 1.65 14.14 7.91
N ASP A 169 0.61 13.68 8.60
CA ASP A 169 0.80 13.06 9.92
C ASP A 169 1.58 11.73 9.80
N VAL A 170 1.72 11.16 8.60
CA VAL A 170 2.63 10.03 8.36
C VAL A 170 4.05 10.32 8.83
N THR A 171 4.51 11.58 8.72
CA THR A 171 5.86 11.99 9.11
C THR A 171 6.09 11.79 10.61
N VAL A 172 5.03 11.77 11.41
CA VAL A 172 5.06 11.53 12.86
C VAL A 172 4.59 10.13 13.22
N LEU A 173 3.45 9.70 12.67
CA LEU A 173 2.78 8.45 13.02
C LEU A 173 3.53 7.21 12.53
N ALA A 174 4.14 7.25 11.34
CA ALA A 174 4.87 6.10 10.83
C ALA A 174 6.21 5.89 11.58
N PRO A 175 7.04 6.92 11.86
CA PRO A 175 8.20 6.75 12.73
C PRO A 175 7.86 6.27 14.13
N ASP A 176 6.78 6.78 14.75
CA ASP A 176 6.34 6.28 16.06
C ASP A 176 5.94 4.80 15.96
N ALA A 177 5.10 4.40 15.00
CA ALA A 177 4.71 3.01 14.82
C ALA A 177 5.91 2.07 14.61
N LEU A 178 6.90 2.50 13.81
CA LEU A 178 8.15 1.75 13.62
C LEU A 178 8.97 1.69 14.91
N TYR A 179 9.03 2.76 15.69
CA TYR A 179 9.71 2.80 16.98
C TYR A 179 9.03 1.92 18.03
N GLN A 180 7.72 2.01 18.21
CA GLN A 180 6.96 1.16 19.14
C GLN A 180 7.20 -0.32 18.85
N TYR A 181 7.32 -0.67 17.57
CA TYR A 181 7.58 -2.03 17.12
C TYR A 181 9.04 -2.48 17.31
N SER A 182 10.02 -1.63 17.03
CA SER A 182 11.44 -2.02 16.93
C SER A 182 12.31 -1.59 18.10
N SER A 183 11.85 -0.59 18.86
CA SER A 183 12.67 0.21 19.80
C SER A 183 13.91 0.84 19.17
N ASP A 184 13.94 1.01 17.83
CA ASP A 184 15.05 1.63 17.11
C ASP A 184 15.04 3.16 17.32
N LYS A 185 15.84 3.62 18.28
CA LYS A 185 16.04 5.05 18.54
C LYS A 185 16.74 5.77 17.39
N GLY A 186 17.60 5.06 16.65
CA GLY A 186 18.30 5.65 15.51
C GLY A 186 17.33 6.02 14.39
N LEU A 187 16.25 5.25 14.21
CA LEU A 187 15.18 5.61 13.28
C LEU A 187 14.50 6.93 13.69
N LEU A 188 14.14 7.09 14.96
CA LEU A 188 13.58 8.36 15.44
C LEU A 188 14.57 9.52 15.27
N GLU A 189 15.84 9.33 15.61
CA GLU A 189 16.87 10.36 15.45
C GLU A 189 17.01 10.82 13.99
N ARG A 190 16.94 9.89 13.01
CA ARG A 190 16.97 10.23 11.59
C ARG A 190 15.73 10.98 11.12
N GLN A 191 14.55 10.66 11.67
CA GLN A 191 13.27 11.24 11.26
C GLN A 191 12.89 12.50 12.05
N PHE A 192 13.58 12.80 13.14
CA PHE A 192 13.21 13.85 14.09
C PHE A 192 13.07 15.23 13.45
N VAL A 193 13.97 15.60 12.52
CA VAL A 193 13.90 16.89 11.83
C VAL A 193 12.62 17.00 10.99
N SER A 194 12.29 15.96 10.21
CA SER A 194 11.06 15.91 9.41
C SER A 194 9.80 16.00 10.30
N MET A 195 9.79 15.27 11.42
CA MET A 195 8.71 15.32 12.41
C MET A 195 8.51 16.73 12.99
N GLN A 196 9.60 17.40 13.36
CA GLN A 196 9.54 18.76 13.91
C GLN A 196 9.08 19.76 12.86
N THR A 197 9.65 19.72 11.66
CA THR A 197 9.28 20.62 10.57
C THR A 197 7.79 20.49 10.22
N TRP A 198 7.23 19.27 10.23
CA TRP A 198 5.79 19.08 10.04
C TRP A 198 4.97 19.85 11.08
N LEU A 199 5.31 19.71 12.36
CA LEU A 199 4.55 20.33 13.46
C LEU A 199 4.72 21.85 13.53
N ASP A 200 5.93 22.33 13.26
CA ASP A 200 6.32 23.74 13.39
C ASP A 200 5.91 24.58 12.17
N GLU A 201 6.05 24.02 10.97
CA GLU A 201 5.90 24.76 9.71
C GLU A 201 4.80 24.19 8.81
N GLY A 202 4.44 22.93 8.98
CA GLY A 202 3.58 22.25 8.01
C GLY A 202 2.11 22.21 8.30
N VAL A 203 1.73 22.08 9.57
CA VAL A 203 0.34 22.24 9.97
C VAL A 203 -0.05 23.71 9.78
N ASP A 204 -0.95 23.97 8.84
CA ASP A 204 -1.50 25.31 8.61
C ASP A 204 -2.47 25.66 9.74
N ARG A 205 -1.96 26.35 10.77
CA ARG A 205 -2.72 26.69 11.99
C ARG A 205 -3.38 28.06 11.90
N ALA A 206 -4.62 28.14 12.35
CA ALA A 206 -5.31 29.39 12.66
C ALA A 206 -4.75 30.04 13.95
N CYS A 207 -5.23 31.24 14.26
CA CYS A 207 -4.76 32.03 15.41
C CYS A 207 -5.08 31.40 16.78
N ASP A 208 -6.00 30.44 16.84
CA ASP A 208 -6.33 29.65 18.01
C ASP A 208 -5.46 28.39 18.16
N GLY A 209 -4.54 28.14 17.21
CA GLY A 209 -3.64 26.99 17.20
C GLY A 209 -4.23 25.72 16.61
N LEU A 210 -5.51 25.73 16.23
CA LEU A 210 -6.17 24.65 15.50
C LEU A 210 -5.89 24.75 14.00
N TRP A 211 -6.30 23.75 13.22
CA TRP A 211 -6.21 23.83 11.76
C TRP A 211 -6.95 25.04 11.20
N ASN A 212 -6.35 25.68 10.21
CA ASN A 212 -6.95 26.75 9.44
C ASN A 212 -8.23 26.24 8.77
N PRO A 213 -9.42 26.81 9.09
CA PRO A 213 -10.69 26.32 8.56
C PRO A 213 -10.84 26.49 7.05
N ASP A 214 -10.04 27.36 6.43
CA ASP A 214 -10.04 27.58 4.98
C ASP A 214 -9.12 26.59 4.23
N LYS A 215 -8.37 25.75 4.96
CA LYS A 215 -7.47 24.76 4.37
C LYS A 215 -8.27 23.56 3.87
N TRP A 216 -8.09 23.20 2.60
CA TRP A 216 -8.68 21.98 2.05
C TRP A 216 -8.05 20.73 2.68
N GLN A 217 -8.88 19.74 3.01
CA GLN A 217 -8.51 18.49 3.71
C GLN A 217 -9.20 17.29 3.05
N LEU A 218 -8.48 16.16 2.94
CA LEU A 218 -9.08 14.88 2.56
C LEU A 218 -9.89 14.26 3.71
N ALA A 219 -9.40 14.40 4.95
CA ALA A 219 -10.06 13.97 6.18
C ALA A 219 -10.58 12.51 6.13
N ASP A 220 -11.85 12.27 6.48
CA ASP A 220 -12.48 10.93 6.49
C ASP A 220 -12.93 10.54 5.07
N TRP A 221 -11.93 10.36 4.21
CA TRP A 221 -12.11 9.97 2.82
C TRP A 221 -12.82 8.62 2.71
N LEU A 222 -13.82 8.54 1.83
CA LEU A 222 -14.67 7.35 1.63
C LEU A 222 -15.55 6.99 2.83
N ASP A 223 -16.03 7.98 3.59
CA ASP A 223 -17.18 7.81 4.49
C ASP A 223 -18.30 7.05 3.74
N PRO A 224 -18.90 5.99 4.32
CA PRO A 224 -19.97 5.22 3.68
C PRO A 224 -21.19 6.04 3.25
N SER A 225 -21.36 7.24 3.78
CA SER A 225 -22.42 8.19 3.45
C SER A 225 -22.02 9.25 2.42
N ALA A 226 -20.74 9.32 2.04
CA ALA A 226 -20.26 10.23 1.01
C ALA A 226 -20.84 9.89 -0.37
N PRO A 227 -21.15 10.89 -1.21
CA PRO A 227 -21.57 10.66 -2.58
C PRO A 227 -20.49 9.91 -3.39
N PRO A 228 -20.85 8.97 -4.29
CA PRO A 228 -19.87 8.24 -5.10
C PRO A 228 -19.01 9.13 -6.01
N ASP A 229 -19.54 10.29 -6.40
CA ASP A 229 -18.89 11.32 -7.22
C ASP A 229 -18.15 12.39 -6.39
N ASP A 230 -18.29 12.36 -5.06
CA ASP A 230 -17.65 13.29 -4.14
C ASP A 230 -17.20 12.57 -2.83
N PRO A 231 -16.20 11.68 -2.93
CA PRO A 231 -15.78 10.81 -1.82
C PRO A 231 -15.14 11.52 -0.61
N GLY A 232 -14.86 12.82 -0.71
CA GLY A 232 -14.40 13.65 0.41
C GLY A 232 -15.54 14.30 1.20
N ASN A 233 -16.76 14.27 0.68
CA ASN A 233 -17.93 14.89 1.30
C ASN A 233 -18.63 13.91 2.24
N GLY A 234 -17.89 13.51 3.27
CA GLY A 234 -18.39 12.69 4.37
C GLY A 234 -19.34 13.45 5.30
N ARG A 235 -19.91 12.74 6.27
CA ARG A 235 -20.88 13.32 7.20
C ARG A 235 -20.23 14.25 8.22
N THR A 236 -18.98 13.98 8.57
CA THR A 236 -18.23 14.77 9.54
C THR A 236 -17.42 15.82 8.79
N ASP A 237 -17.45 17.05 9.30
CA ASP A 237 -16.67 18.16 8.75
C ASP A 237 -15.17 17.84 8.73
N SER A 238 -14.51 18.15 7.62
CA SER A 238 -13.12 17.76 7.38
C SER A 238 -12.13 18.48 8.29
N ILE A 239 -12.43 19.71 8.71
CA ILE A 239 -11.62 20.47 9.66
C ILE A 239 -11.80 19.93 11.08
N LEU A 240 -13.01 19.47 11.43
CA LEU A 240 -13.22 18.81 12.72
C LEU A 240 -12.38 17.53 12.84
N ILE A 241 -12.28 16.74 11.77
CA ILE A 241 -11.44 15.53 11.73
C ILE A 241 -9.95 15.91 11.80
N ALA A 242 -9.51 16.93 11.09
CA ALA A 242 -8.10 17.35 11.12
C ALA A 242 -7.64 17.77 12.52
N ASN A 243 -8.54 18.25 13.38
CA ASN A 243 -8.24 18.67 14.75
C ASN A 243 -8.25 17.54 15.80
N THR A 244 -8.48 16.28 15.43
CA THR A 244 -8.52 15.14 16.38
C THR A 244 -7.17 14.48 16.64
#